data_AF-A0AAV6ASN0-F1
#
_entry.id   AF-A0AAV6ASN0-F1
#
_cell.length_a   1.000
_cell.length_b   1.000
_cell.length_c   1.000
_cell.angle_alpha   90.00
_cell.angle_beta   90.00
_cell.angle_gamma   90.00
#
_symmetry.space_group_name_H-M   'P 1'
#
loop_
_entity.id
_entity.type
_entity.pdbx_description
1 polymer ?
#
loop_
_entity_poly.entity_id
_entity_poly.type
_entity_poly.pdbx_seq_one_letter_code
_entity_poly.pdbx_strand_id
1 'polypeptide(L)'
;MAGRRRGAAVEWPTVAVAAGLYLAFGLLTWHHHALPWWLVLPMGGYLVCLHGSLQHEVVHGHPTRIAWVNEAFVFPSLWLWLPFRIYRESHLTHHRDDRLTCPLEDPESNYLSPDIWQAMGPAARLFRRAIGTIAGRLIMGPPFYVGRLAVNEIDRLTKGDRSHLVAWALHVSGVGMVLLWAVGVCAIPLEEYILLYAYPGLALTVLRSYCEHRAVPRVGERTAIVEAGPALSLMYLNNNLHAVHHAKASLAWYRLPALYRERRAEFLAGNAGYVFPGYWQIVARYLLVPKEPTPH
;
A
#
# COMPACT_ATOMS: atom_id res chain seq x y z
N MET A 1 16.05 -21.95 -20.33
CA MET A 1 15.20 -22.07 -21.53
C MET A 1 13.88 -21.34 -21.29
N ALA A 2 13.63 -20.28 -22.06
CA ALA A 2 12.46 -19.42 -21.91
C ALA A 2 11.18 -20.16 -22.35
N GLY A 3 10.30 -20.44 -21.39
CA GLY A 3 8.98 -20.98 -21.63
C GLY A 3 8.10 -19.96 -22.37
N ARG A 4 7.82 -20.28 -23.63
CA ARG A 4 6.80 -19.72 -24.55
C ARG A 4 5.76 -18.81 -23.87
N ARG A 5 5.88 -17.49 -24.10
CA ARG A 5 4.84 -16.48 -23.86
C ARG A 5 3.61 -16.74 -24.76
N ARG A 6 2.72 -17.65 -24.36
CA ARG A 6 1.41 -17.83 -25.02
C ARG A 6 0.49 -16.64 -24.67
N GLY A 7 0.01 -15.93 -25.70
CA GLY A 7 -1.16 -15.04 -25.69
C GLY A 7 -0.99 -13.63 -25.08
N ALA A 8 -1.10 -12.58 -25.91
CA ALA A 8 -1.30 -11.21 -25.47
C ALA A 8 -2.70 -11.04 -24.85
N ALA A 9 -2.87 -11.51 -23.62
CA ALA A 9 -4.14 -11.38 -22.91
C ALA A 9 -4.08 -10.11 -22.05
N VAL A 10 -5.02 -9.20 -22.30
CA VAL A 10 -5.37 -8.13 -21.37
C VAL A 10 -6.03 -8.79 -20.16
N GLU A 11 -5.63 -8.38 -18.96
CA GLU A 11 -6.21 -8.90 -17.73
C GLU A 11 -7.51 -8.16 -17.39
N TRP A 12 -8.60 -8.59 -18.04
CA TRP A 12 -9.94 -8.02 -17.86
C TRP A 12 -10.42 -7.91 -16.41
N PRO A 13 -10.11 -8.84 -15.48
CA PRO A 13 -10.50 -8.64 -14.07
C PRO A 13 -9.92 -7.37 -13.46
N THR A 14 -8.65 -7.06 -13.75
CA THR A 14 -7.98 -5.84 -13.26
C THR A 14 -8.53 -4.60 -13.95
N VAL A 15 -8.81 -4.67 -15.26
CA VAL A 15 -9.50 -3.59 -16.00
C VAL A 15 -10.89 -3.31 -15.41
N ALA A 16 -11.66 -4.36 -15.10
CA ALA A 16 -12.98 -4.24 -14.52
C ALA A 16 -12.94 -3.62 -13.11
N VAL A 17 -11.96 -4.01 -12.28
CA VAL A 17 -11.75 -3.37 -10.97
C VAL A 17 -11.39 -1.89 -11.12
N ALA A 18 -10.50 -1.53 -12.05
CA ALA A 18 -10.15 -0.13 -12.26
C ALA A 18 -11.35 0.69 -12.74
N ALA A 19 -12.13 0.17 -13.69
CA ALA A 19 -13.35 0.81 -14.16
C ALA A 19 -14.39 0.96 -13.03
N GLY A 20 -14.60 -0.09 -12.24
CA GLY A 20 -15.51 -0.08 -11.09
C GLY A 20 -15.06 0.89 -10.00
N LEU A 21 -13.76 0.95 -9.71
CA LEU A 21 -13.15 1.90 -8.78
C LEU A 21 -13.43 3.35 -9.19
N TYR A 22 -13.12 3.72 -10.44
CA TYR A 22 -13.30 5.09 -10.90
C TYR A 22 -14.79 5.47 -11.06
N LEU A 23 -15.64 4.53 -11.48
CA LEU A 23 -17.09 4.76 -11.51
C LEU A 23 -17.63 4.97 -10.09
N ALA A 24 -17.28 4.11 -9.13
CA ALA A 24 -17.73 4.23 -7.75
C ALA A 24 -17.21 5.51 -7.09
N PHE A 25 -15.95 5.88 -7.34
CA PHE A 25 -15.37 7.14 -6.86
C PHE A 25 -16.08 8.35 -7.48
N GLY A 26 -16.33 8.34 -8.79
CA GLY A 26 -17.07 9.38 -9.49
C GLY A 26 -18.48 9.56 -8.93
N LEU A 27 -19.21 8.47 -8.72
CA LEU A 27 -20.56 8.50 -8.12
C LEU A 27 -20.55 8.97 -6.67
N LEU A 28 -19.61 8.48 -5.85
CA LEU A 28 -19.50 8.86 -4.44
C LEU A 28 -19.15 10.35 -4.28
N THR A 29 -18.25 10.88 -5.12
CA THR A 29 -17.88 12.29 -5.09
C THR A 29 -18.97 13.19 -5.68
N TRP A 30 -19.64 12.77 -6.75
CA TRP A 30 -20.76 13.49 -7.33
C TRP A 30 -21.93 13.64 -6.35
N HIS A 31 -22.24 12.60 -5.59
CA HIS A 31 -23.31 12.59 -4.59
C HIS A 31 -22.82 12.96 -3.18
N HIS A 32 -21.60 13.46 -3.02
CA HIS A 32 -20.99 13.74 -1.72
C HIS A 32 -21.90 14.57 -0.80
N HIS A 33 -22.42 15.69 -1.31
CA HIS A 33 -23.28 16.61 -0.54
C HIS A 33 -24.65 16.03 -0.16
N ALA A 34 -25.08 14.95 -0.81
CA ALA A 34 -26.32 14.26 -0.49
C ALA A 34 -26.13 13.11 0.51
N LEU A 35 -24.89 12.75 0.83
CA LEU A 35 -24.54 11.62 1.68
C LEU A 35 -24.04 12.11 3.04
N PRO A 36 -24.44 11.48 4.15
CA PRO A 36 -23.87 11.79 5.44
C PRO A 36 -22.41 11.31 5.52
N TRP A 37 -21.58 12.07 6.26
CA TRP A 37 -20.15 11.80 6.39
C TRP A 37 -19.83 10.37 6.87
N TRP A 38 -20.69 9.76 7.69
CA TRP A 38 -20.47 8.40 8.22
C TRP A 38 -20.65 7.30 7.16
N LEU A 39 -21.27 7.60 6.01
CA LEU A 39 -21.22 6.74 4.81
C LEU A 39 -20.02 7.09 3.94
N VAL A 40 -19.75 8.38 3.76
CA VAL A 40 -18.66 8.86 2.89
C VAL A 40 -17.30 8.38 3.40
N LEU A 41 -17.04 8.47 4.71
CA LEU A 41 -15.77 8.09 5.31
C LEU A 41 -15.36 6.63 5.03
N PRO A 42 -16.18 5.60 5.33
CA PRO A 42 -15.79 4.21 5.05
C PRO A 42 -15.73 3.92 3.54
N MET A 43 -16.64 4.47 2.73
CA MET A 43 -16.63 4.22 1.28
C MET A 43 -15.46 4.93 0.58
N GLY A 44 -15.21 6.19 0.93
CA GLY A 44 -14.10 6.99 0.42
C GLY A 44 -12.77 6.39 0.80
N GLY A 45 -12.58 6.04 2.07
CA GLY A 45 -11.40 5.32 2.53
C GLY A 45 -11.19 3.99 1.81
N TYR A 46 -12.24 3.18 1.64
CA TYR A 46 -12.16 1.92 0.90
C TYR A 46 -11.71 2.11 -0.55
N LEU A 47 -12.31 3.05 -1.28
CA LEU A 47 -11.98 3.31 -2.69
C LEU A 47 -10.57 3.84 -2.85
N VAL A 48 -10.13 4.77 -2.00
CA VAL A 48 -8.76 5.29 -2.04
C VAL A 48 -7.74 4.20 -1.68
N CYS A 49 -8.05 3.32 -0.72
CA CYS A 49 -7.18 2.17 -0.42
C CYS A 49 -7.13 1.18 -1.60
N LEU A 50 -8.26 0.88 -2.23
CA LEU A 50 -8.33 0.05 -3.42
C LEU A 50 -7.52 0.65 -4.58
N HIS A 51 -7.51 1.98 -4.74
CA HIS A 51 -6.63 2.66 -5.68
C HIS A 51 -5.14 2.41 -5.38
N GLY A 52 -4.73 2.51 -4.11
CA GLY A 52 -3.36 2.15 -3.70
C GLY A 52 -3.01 0.69 -3.99
N SER A 53 -3.96 -0.23 -3.81
CA SER A 53 -3.79 -1.64 -4.18
C SER A 53 -3.70 -1.85 -5.69
N LEU A 54 -4.50 -1.13 -6.49
CA LEU A 54 -4.39 -1.13 -7.95
C LEU A 54 -3.03 -0.57 -8.39
N GLN A 55 -2.56 0.49 -7.73
CA GLN A 55 -1.23 1.05 -7.96
C GLN A 55 -0.12 0.01 -7.71
N HIS A 56 -0.23 -0.78 -6.65
CA HIS A 56 0.66 -1.92 -6.39
C HIS A 56 0.57 -3.00 -7.48
N GLU A 57 -0.63 -3.38 -7.92
CA GLU A 57 -0.79 -4.36 -9.01
C GLU A 57 -0.13 -3.88 -10.32
N VAL A 58 -0.24 -2.58 -10.61
CA VAL A 58 0.38 -1.95 -11.79
C VAL A 58 1.92 -1.91 -11.68
N VAL A 59 2.50 -1.79 -10.47
CA VAL A 59 3.95 -1.89 -10.24
C VAL A 59 4.51 -3.20 -10.80
N HIS A 60 3.75 -4.30 -10.68
CA HIS A 60 4.11 -5.63 -11.16
C HIS A 60 3.85 -5.86 -12.66
N GLY A 61 3.38 -4.84 -13.38
CA GLY A 61 3.26 -4.88 -14.84
C GLY A 61 1.91 -5.40 -15.35
N HIS A 62 0.87 -5.34 -14.53
CA HIS A 62 -0.53 -5.60 -14.91
C HIS A 62 -1.25 -4.28 -15.29
N PRO A 63 -2.35 -4.31 -16.06
CA PRO A 63 -3.03 -5.47 -16.63
C PRO A 63 -2.61 -5.83 -18.07
N THR A 64 -1.71 -5.04 -18.67
CA THR A 64 -1.26 -5.22 -20.05
C THR A 64 0.26 -5.42 -20.11
N ARG A 65 0.79 -5.78 -21.27
CA ARG A 65 2.24 -5.88 -21.49
C ARG A 65 2.93 -4.52 -21.69
N ILE A 66 2.16 -3.44 -21.79
CA ILE A 66 2.62 -2.11 -22.16
C ILE A 66 2.65 -1.25 -20.90
N ALA A 67 3.85 -0.93 -20.41
CA ALA A 67 4.05 -0.28 -19.12
C ALA A 67 3.35 1.09 -19.01
N TRP A 68 3.38 1.91 -20.06
CA TRP A 68 2.73 3.23 -20.02
C TRP A 68 1.19 3.14 -20.04
N VAL A 69 0.62 2.11 -20.69
CA VAL A 69 -0.83 1.84 -20.63
C VAL A 69 -1.22 1.45 -19.22
N ASN A 70 -0.40 0.61 -18.56
CA ASN A 70 -0.63 0.22 -17.17
C ASN A 70 -0.55 1.42 -16.21
N GLU A 71 0.47 2.29 -16.36
CA GLU A 71 0.60 3.52 -15.58
C GLU A 71 -0.64 4.44 -15.73
N ALA A 72 -1.25 4.49 -16.91
CA ALA A 72 -2.47 5.27 -17.14
C ALA A 72 -3.66 4.82 -16.26
N PHE A 73 -3.74 3.54 -15.87
CA PHE A 73 -4.79 3.04 -14.97
C PHE A 73 -4.72 3.61 -13.56
N VAL A 74 -3.58 4.18 -13.17
CA VAL A 74 -3.34 4.69 -11.81
C VAL A 74 -2.89 6.15 -11.83
N PHE A 75 -2.92 6.78 -13.01
CA PHE A 75 -2.56 8.18 -13.19
C PHE A 75 -3.44 9.15 -12.38
N PRO A 76 -4.79 8.99 -12.29
CA PRO A 76 -5.60 9.73 -11.33
C PRO A 76 -5.27 9.30 -9.89
N SER A 77 -4.34 10.02 -9.26
CA SER A 77 -3.79 9.68 -7.94
C SER A 77 -4.77 10.03 -6.82
N LEU A 78 -5.68 9.11 -6.47
CA LEU A 78 -6.78 9.38 -5.55
C LEU A 78 -6.31 9.69 -4.11
N TRP A 79 -5.17 9.12 -3.70
CA TRP A 79 -4.61 9.25 -2.35
C TRP A 79 -3.63 10.42 -2.16
N LEU A 80 -3.35 11.18 -3.23
CA LEU A 80 -2.57 12.43 -3.25
C LEU A 80 -1.07 12.37 -2.90
N TRP A 81 -0.57 11.33 -2.22
CA TRP A 81 0.72 11.44 -1.54
C TRP A 81 1.93 10.78 -2.22
N LEU A 82 1.75 9.65 -2.90
CA LEU A 82 2.87 8.81 -3.36
C LEU A 82 2.92 8.69 -4.90
N PRO A 83 3.93 9.29 -5.56
CA PRO A 83 4.14 9.16 -6.99
C PRO A 83 4.33 7.71 -7.43
N PHE A 84 3.61 7.28 -8.47
CA PHE A 84 3.64 5.90 -8.95
C PHE A 84 5.05 5.40 -9.27
N ARG A 85 5.87 6.19 -9.98
CA ARG A 85 7.21 5.76 -10.39
C ARG A 85 8.17 5.61 -9.21
N ILE A 86 8.07 6.51 -8.21
CA ILE A 86 8.84 6.40 -6.96
C ILE A 86 8.40 5.17 -6.18
N TYR A 87 7.09 4.94 -6.10
CA TYR A 87 6.56 3.73 -5.48
C TYR A 87 7.06 2.47 -6.18
N ARG A 88 7.04 2.45 -7.51
CA ARG A 88 7.53 1.34 -8.32
C ARG A 88 8.98 1.01 -8.02
N GLU A 89 9.85 2.03 -7.95
CA GLU A 89 11.27 1.85 -7.64
C GLU A 89 11.48 1.32 -6.21
N SER A 90 10.85 1.97 -5.23
CA SER A 90 10.90 1.56 -3.82
C SER A 90 10.40 0.14 -3.63
N HIS A 91 9.24 -0.18 -4.20
CA HIS A 91 8.59 -1.47 -4.02
C HIS A 91 9.34 -2.61 -4.71
N LEU A 92 9.86 -2.39 -5.91
CA LEU A 92 10.71 -3.40 -6.57
C LEU A 92 12.03 -3.64 -5.81
N THR A 93 12.52 -2.65 -5.07
CA THR A 93 13.66 -2.82 -4.16
C THR A 93 13.25 -3.63 -2.93
N HIS A 94 12.07 -3.39 -2.39
CA HIS A 94 11.48 -4.14 -1.28
C HIS A 94 11.25 -5.63 -1.60
N HIS A 95 10.93 -5.99 -2.85
CA HIS A 95 10.82 -7.38 -3.33
C HIS A 95 12.15 -8.16 -3.39
N ARG A 96 13.25 -7.60 -2.88
CA ARG A 96 14.49 -8.35 -2.61
C ARG A 96 14.38 -9.04 -1.25
N ASP A 97 13.80 -10.23 -1.27
CA ASP A 97 13.43 -10.97 -0.05
C ASP A 97 14.57 -11.16 0.96
N ASP A 98 15.83 -11.26 0.51
CA ASP A 98 17.00 -11.37 1.38
C ASP A 98 17.22 -10.12 2.26
N ARG A 99 16.79 -8.95 1.78
CA ARG A 99 16.90 -7.65 2.46
C ARG A 99 15.63 -7.20 3.15
N LEU A 100 14.54 -7.94 2.99
CA LEU A 100 13.26 -7.64 3.63
C LEU A 100 13.42 -7.40 5.14
N THR A 101 12.77 -6.34 5.66
CA THR A 101 12.85 -5.83 7.05
C THR A 101 14.17 -5.17 7.46
N CYS A 102 15.21 -5.18 6.62
CA CYS A 102 16.47 -4.50 6.92
C CYS A 102 16.24 -2.97 7.01
N PRO A 103 16.56 -2.32 8.15
CA PRO A 103 16.31 -0.89 8.32
C PRO A 103 17.13 0.01 7.38
N LEU A 104 18.19 -0.52 6.77
CA LEU A 104 19.09 0.21 5.87
C LEU A 104 18.78 -0.01 4.38
N GLU A 105 18.29 -1.20 4.03
CA GLU A 105 18.19 -1.64 2.63
C GLU A 105 16.76 -1.83 2.15
N ASP A 106 15.81 -2.07 3.06
CA ASP A 106 14.40 -2.17 2.73
C ASP A 106 13.71 -0.80 2.92
N PRO A 107 13.31 -0.12 1.82
CA PRO A 107 12.72 1.21 1.89
C PRO A 107 11.33 1.22 2.56
N GLU A 108 10.68 0.06 2.66
CA GLU A 108 9.39 -0.10 3.32
C GLU A 108 9.52 -0.59 4.77
N SER A 109 10.75 -0.84 5.24
CA SER A 109 11.00 -1.26 6.61
C SER A 109 10.52 -0.22 7.62
N ASN A 110 9.89 -0.74 8.68
CA ASN A 110 9.49 0.04 9.85
C ASN A 110 10.44 -0.15 11.03
N TYR A 111 11.43 -1.03 10.90
CA TYR A 111 12.47 -1.23 11.90
C TYR A 111 13.52 -0.12 11.82
N LEU A 112 14.29 0.02 12.89
CA LEU A 112 15.43 0.92 12.98
C LEU A 112 16.63 0.12 13.47
N SER A 113 17.84 0.50 13.04
CA SER A 113 19.03 -0.08 13.63
C SER A 113 19.12 0.29 15.12
N PRO A 114 19.78 -0.54 15.96
CA PRO A 114 19.98 -0.22 17.37
C PRO A 114 20.66 1.13 17.58
N ASP A 115 21.64 1.48 16.74
CA ASP A 115 22.38 2.74 16.84
C ASP A 115 21.48 3.95 16.61
N ILE A 116 20.65 3.92 15.56
CA ILE A 116 19.67 4.98 15.29
C ILE A 116 18.70 5.08 16.47
N TRP A 117 18.19 3.95 16.97
CA TRP A 117 17.26 3.93 18.09
C TRP A 117 17.84 4.54 19.38
N GLN A 118 19.11 4.25 19.69
CA GLN A 118 19.78 4.79 20.87
C GLN A 118 20.06 6.28 20.73
N ALA A 119 20.41 6.75 19.53
CA ALA A 119 20.63 8.17 19.25
C ALA A 119 19.36 9.03 19.29
N MET A 120 18.17 8.42 19.17
CA MET A 120 16.90 9.14 19.22
C MET A 120 16.58 9.72 20.61
N GLY A 121 16.01 10.93 20.66
CA GLY A 121 15.46 11.48 21.90
C GLY A 121 14.27 10.67 22.45
N PRO A 122 13.93 10.81 23.74
CA PRO A 122 12.85 10.05 24.37
C PRO A 122 11.48 10.27 23.71
N ALA A 123 11.18 11.50 23.27
CA ALA A 123 9.95 11.82 22.55
C ALA A 123 9.85 11.09 21.20
N ALA A 124 10.94 11.05 20.44
CA ALA A 124 10.99 10.36 19.16
C ALA A 124 10.83 8.84 19.33
N ARG A 125 11.47 8.24 20.35
CA ARG A 125 11.25 6.83 20.70
C ARG A 125 9.81 6.54 21.11
N LEU A 126 9.19 7.42 21.90
CA LEU A 126 7.78 7.29 22.29
C LEU A 126 6.86 7.32 21.06
N PHE A 127 7.09 8.27 20.15
CA PHE A 127 6.35 8.37 18.89
C PHE A 127 6.48 7.10 18.03
N ARG A 128 7.71 6.56 17.88
CA ARG A 128 7.96 5.32 17.15
C ARG A 128 7.26 4.12 17.79
N ARG A 129 7.27 4.01 19.12
CA ARG A 129 6.52 2.97 19.85
C ARG A 129 5.02 3.10 19.62
N ALA A 130 4.50 4.33 19.63
CA ALA A 130 3.09 4.59 19.41
C ALA A 130 2.66 4.17 17.98
N ILE A 131 3.41 4.54 16.94
CA ILE A 131 3.21 4.03 15.55
C ILE A 131 3.39 2.50 15.45
N GLY A 132 4.10 1.90 16.41
CA GLY A 132 4.21 0.45 16.56
C GLY A 132 2.88 -0.23 16.92
N THR A 133 1.89 0.48 17.47
CA THR A 133 0.52 -0.01 17.70
C THR A 133 -0.37 0.22 16.48
N ILE A 134 -1.51 -0.48 16.37
CA ILE A 134 -2.48 -0.22 15.29
C ILE A 134 -3.14 1.14 15.46
N ALA A 135 -3.58 1.51 16.66
CA ALA A 135 -4.21 2.82 16.88
C ALA A 135 -3.26 3.95 16.48
N GLY A 136 -2.00 3.86 16.92
CA GLY A 136 -1.00 4.85 16.56
C GLY A 136 -0.60 4.79 15.09
N ARG A 137 -0.53 3.61 14.46
CA ARG A 137 -0.27 3.51 13.01
C ARG A 137 -1.39 4.13 12.18
N LEU A 138 -2.65 3.93 12.54
CA LEU A 138 -3.77 4.48 11.77
C LEU A 138 -3.89 6.00 11.93
N ILE A 139 -3.54 6.53 13.12
CA ILE A 139 -3.67 7.96 13.42
C ILE A 139 -2.40 8.75 13.03
N MET A 140 -1.24 8.27 13.42
CA MET A 140 0.04 8.98 13.23
C MET A 140 0.81 8.48 12.00
N GLY A 141 0.53 7.27 11.52
CA GLY A 141 1.21 6.69 10.36
C GLY A 141 1.00 7.50 9.08
N PRO A 142 -0.23 7.85 8.66
CA PRO A 142 -0.46 8.62 7.45
C PRO A 142 0.42 9.90 7.35
N PRO A 143 0.37 10.86 8.31
CA PRO A 143 1.23 12.03 8.23
C PRO A 143 2.72 11.69 8.36
N PHE A 144 3.08 10.64 9.12
CA PHE A 144 4.47 10.21 9.25
C PHE A 144 5.07 9.72 7.92
N TYR A 145 4.37 8.85 7.18
CA TYR A 145 4.88 8.31 5.92
C TYR A 145 4.95 9.38 4.82
N VAL A 146 3.93 10.25 4.76
CA VAL A 146 3.93 11.41 3.84
C VAL A 146 5.09 12.35 4.17
N GLY A 147 5.30 12.68 5.45
CA GLY A 147 6.40 13.51 5.89
C GLY A 147 7.77 12.89 5.60
N ARG A 148 7.92 11.57 5.81
CA ARG A 148 9.16 10.83 5.49
C ARG A 148 9.50 10.90 4.00
N LEU A 149 8.51 10.69 3.13
CA LEU A 149 8.69 10.83 1.68
C LEU A 149 9.11 12.26 1.33
N ALA A 150 8.41 13.27 1.85
CA ALA A 150 8.72 14.68 1.58
C ALA A 150 10.14 15.05 2.00
N VAL A 151 10.57 14.67 3.20
CA VAL A 151 11.94 14.93 3.70
C VAL A 151 12.98 14.27 2.79
N ASN A 152 12.79 13.00 2.43
CA ASN A 152 13.72 12.28 1.57
C ASN A 152 13.84 12.93 0.19
N GLU A 153 12.72 13.34 -0.41
CA GLU A 153 12.69 13.93 -1.74
C GLU A 153 13.26 15.36 -1.76
N ILE A 154 13.04 16.14 -0.70
CA ILE A 154 13.68 17.44 -0.51
C ILE A 154 15.20 17.26 -0.37
N ASP A 155 15.66 16.32 0.47
CA ASP A 155 17.09 16.05 0.66
C ASP A 155 17.77 15.68 -0.67
N ARG A 156 17.16 14.81 -1.48
CA ARG A 156 17.65 14.47 -2.83
C ARG A 156 17.78 15.71 -3.72
N LEU A 157 16.76 16.56 -3.77
CA LEU A 157 16.81 17.80 -4.55
C LEU A 157 17.91 18.75 -4.06
N THR A 158 18.09 18.90 -2.73
CA THR A 158 19.17 19.74 -2.17
C THR A 158 20.56 19.22 -2.47
N LYS A 159 20.72 17.90 -2.63
CA LYS A 159 21.97 17.24 -3.08
C LYS A 159 22.15 17.26 -4.61
N GLY A 160 21.22 17.87 -5.34
CA GLY A 160 21.27 18.01 -6.79
C GLY A 160 20.74 16.81 -7.58
N ASP A 161 20.16 15.80 -6.92
CA ASP A 161 19.52 14.68 -7.60
C ASP A 161 18.14 15.08 -8.14
N ARG A 162 18.03 15.11 -9.46
CA ARG A 162 16.82 15.49 -10.21
C ARG A 162 16.15 14.31 -10.91
N SER A 163 16.58 13.08 -10.63
CA SER A 163 16.06 11.87 -11.27
C SER A 163 14.54 11.68 -11.10
N HIS A 164 13.97 12.19 -10.01
CA HIS A 164 12.54 12.07 -9.69
C HIS A 164 11.64 13.17 -10.27
N LEU A 165 12.19 14.17 -10.98
CA LEU A 165 11.38 15.31 -11.45
C LEU A 165 10.22 14.89 -12.36
N VAL A 166 10.44 13.93 -13.27
CA VAL A 166 9.37 13.43 -14.15
C VAL A 166 8.30 12.69 -13.35
N ALA A 167 8.69 11.91 -12.34
CA ALA A 167 7.76 11.20 -11.47
C ALA A 167 6.85 12.19 -10.72
N TRP A 168 7.44 13.24 -10.17
CA TRP A 168 6.69 14.31 -9.50
C TRP A 168 5.81 15.11 -10.46
N ALA A 169 6.28 15.46 -11.66
CA ALA A 169 5.48 16.17 -12.64
C ALA A 169 4.21 15.38 -13.04
N LEU A 170 4.36 14.07 -13.28
CA LEU A 170 3.22 13.20 -13.58
C LEU A 170 2.27 13.08 -12.37
N HIS A 171 2.81 12.89 -11.17
CA HIS A 171 2.00 12.78 -9.95
C HIS A 171 1.23 14.06 -9.67
N VAL A 172 1.87 15.23 -9.73
CA VAL A 172 1.21 16.53 -9.55
C VAL A 172 0.13 16.74 -10.60
N SER A 173 0.36 16.32 -11.85
CA SER A 173 -0.67 16.38 -12.90
C SER A 173 -1.86 15.47 -12.60
N GLY A 174 -1.60 14.24 -12.15
CA GLY A 174 -2.63 13.28 -11.74
C GLY A 174 -3.43 13.75 -10.52
N VAL A 175 -2.75 14.31 -9.51
CA VAL A 175 -3.37 14.96 -8.35
C VAL A 175 -4.21 16.17 -8.78
N GLY A 176 -3.68 17.02 -9.65
CA GLY A 176 -4.40 18.17 -10.19
C GLY A 176 -5.70 17.77 -10.87
N MET A 177 -5.71 16.67 -11.63
CA MET A 177 -6.92 16.12 -12.25
C MET A 177 -7.96 15.67 -11.21
N VAL A 178 -7.51 14.97 -10.15
CA VAL A 178 -8.41 14.51 -9.07
C VAL A 178 -8.98 15.70 -8.30
N LEU A 179 -8.17 16.69 -7.96
CA LEU A 179 -8.61 17.88 -7.23
C LEU A 179 -9.50 18.79 -8.09
N LEU A 180 -9.23 18.91 -9.39
CA LEU A 180 -10.11 19.61 -10.31
C LEU A 180 -11.51 18.98 -10.33
N TRP A 181 -11.58 17.64 -10.37
CA TRP A 181 -12.87 16.94 -10.29
C TRP A 181 -13.53 17.09 -8.91
N ALA A 182 -12.84 16.71 -7.83
CA ALA A 182 -13.45 16.64 -6.51
C ALA A 182 -13.76 18.02 -5.92
N VAL A 183 -12.79 18.94 -5.96
CA VAL A 183 -12.91 20.29 -5.38
C VAL A 183 -13.53 21.25 -6.39
N GLY A 184 -13.08 21.21 -7.65
CA GLY A 184 -13.56 22.14 -8.68
C GLY A 184 -14.96 21.83 -9.19
N VAL A 185 -15.24 20.57 -9.55
CA VAL A 185 -16.53 20.16 -10.14
C VAL A 185 -17.54 19.72 -9.08
N CYS A 186 -17.15 18.83 -8.18
CA CYS A 186 -18.06 18.32 -7.13
C CYS A 186 -18.18 19.27 -5.92
N ALA A 187 -17.40 20.36 -5.89
CA ALA A 187 -17.39 21.33 -4.80
C ALA A 187 -17.16 20.72 -3.41
N ILE A 188 -16.39 19.64 -3.32
CA ILE A 188 -16.00 19.02 -2.05
C ILE A 188 -14.89 19.88 -1.44
N PRO A 189 -15.03 20.40 -0.21
CA PRO A 189 -13.94 21.12 0.46
C PRO A 189 -12.69 20.25 0.54
N LEU A 190 -11.51 20.85 0.33
CA LEU A 190 -10.25 20.10 0.27
C LEU A 190 -9.99 19.32 1.57
N GLU A 191 -10.30 19.93 2.70
CA GLU A 191 -10.23 19.32 4.03
C GLU A 191 -11.13 18.09 4.16
N GLU A 192 -12.33 18.12 3.59
CA GLU A 192 -13.25 16.97 3.59
C GLU A 192 -12.74 15.86 2.69
N TYR A 193 -12.18 16.20 1.52
CA TYR A 193 -11.52 15.21 0.67
C TYR A 193 -10.37 14.52 1.41
N ILE A 194 -9.54 15.29 2.11
CA ILE A 194 -8.43 14.75 2.91
C ILE A 194 -8.96 13.84 4.03
N LEU A 195 -9.91 14.33 4.84
CA LEU A 195 -10.37 13.63 6.05
C LEU A 195 -11.27 12.42 5.76
N LEU A 196 -12.06 12.45 4.69
CA LEU A 196 -13.05 11.41 4.39
C LEU A 196 -12.61 10.44 3.28
N TYR A 197 -11.59 10.78 2.49
CA TYR A 197 -11.11 9.94 1.39
C TYR A 197 -9.61 9.62 1.51
N ALA A 198 -8.74 10.63 1.40
CA ALA A 198 -7.31 10.41 1.25
C ALA A 198 -6.68 9.79 2.52
N TYR A 199 -6.95 10.39 3.67
CA TYR A 199 -6.44 9.95 4.97
C TYR A 199 -6.94 8.55 5.35
N PRO A 200 -8.26 8.24 5.36
CA PRO A 200 -8.71 6.90 5.72
C PRO A 200 -8.24 5.85 4.71
N GLY A 201 -8.07 6.20 3.43
CA GLY A 201 -7.49 5.29 2.43
C GLY A 201 -6.02 4.96 2.71
N LEU A 202 -5.22 5.95 3.10
CA LEU A 202 -3.84 5.73 3.53
C LEU A 202 -3.79 4.95 4.85
N ALA A 203 -4.67 5.24 5.80
CA ALA A 203 -4.79 4.50 7.06
C ALA A 203 -5.07 3.01 6.81
N LEU A 204 -6.02 2.67 5.94
CA LEU A 204 -6.31 1.28 5.54
C LEU A 204 -5.12 0.64 4.80
N THR A 205 -4.40 1.40 3.98
CA THR A 205 -3.19 0.89 3.32
C THR A 205 -2.11 0.52 4.33
N VAL A 206 -1.87 1.34 5.37
CA VAL A 206 -0.88 1.03 6.41
C VAL A 206 -1.37 -0.02 7.42
N LEU A 207 -2.69 -0.25 7.51
CA LEU A 207 -3.25 -1.42 8.21
C LEU A 207 -2.87 -2.72 7.48
N ARG A 208 -2.94 -2.73 6.14
CA ARG A 208 -2.54 -3.87 5.32
C ARG A 208 -1.11 -4.30 5.65
N SER A 209 -0.18 -3.35 5.60
CA SER A 209 1.26 -3.60 5.77
C SER A 209 1.73 -3.77 7.21
N TYR A 210 0.87 -3.55 8.20
CA TYR A 210 1.24 -3.63 9.62
C TYR A 210 1.80 -5.01 10.01
N CYS A 211 1.15 -6.07 9.56
CA CYS A 211 1.56 -7.44 9.86
C CYS A 211 2.25 -8.14 8.68
N GLU A 212 2.39 -7.50 7.51
CA GLU A 212 2.95 -8.14 6.31
C GLU A 212 4.36 -8.69 6.53
N HIS A 213 5.21 -7.99 7.29
CA HIS A 213 6.60 -8.42 7.53
C HIS A 213 6.99 -8.47 9.00
N ARG A 214 7.79 -9.46 9.38
CA ARG A 214 8.44 -9.57 10.70
C ARG A 214 9.95 -9.73 10.58
N ALA A 215 10.66 -9.23 11.59
CA ALA A 215 12.10 -9.18 11.69
C ALA A 215 12.68 -10.51 12.21
N VAL A 216 12.78 -11.53 11.34
CA VAL A 216 13.32 -12.86 11.69
C VAL A 216 14.45 -13.29 10.75
N PRO A 217 15.43 -14.10 11.21
CA PRO A 217 16.59 -14.47 10.37
C PRO A 217 16.22 -15.20 9.08
N ARG A 218 15.26 -16.13 9.14
CA ARG A 218 14.88 -16.94 7.97
C ARG A 218 13.94 -16.16 7.05
N VAL A 219 14.39 -15.93 5.81
CA VAL A 219 13.67 -15.13 4.80
C VAL A 219 12.21 -15.57 4.60
N GLY A 220 11.97 -16.87 4.41
CA GLY A 220 10.62 -17.39 4.19
C GLY A 220 9.64 -17.13 5.35
N GLU A 221 10.17 -16.95 6.57
CA GLU A 221 9.38 -16.69 7.77
C GLU A 221 9.04 -15.21 7.97
N ARG A 222 9.60 -14.32 7.16
CA ARG A 222 9.40 -12.87 7.31
C ARG A 222 8.03 -12.41 6.83
N THR A 223 7.39 -13.11 5.89
CA THR A 223 6.15 -12.66 5.23
C THR A 223 4.89 -13.35 5.78
N ALA A 224 3.88 -12.56 6.12
CA ALA A 224 2.61 -13.07 6.64
C ALA A 224 1.64 -13.52 5.55
N ILE A 225 0.64 -14.28 5.98
CA ILE A 225 -0.60 -14.50 5.23
C ILE A 225 -1.75 -14.02 6.11
N VAL A 226 -2.68 -13.25 5.56
CA VAL A 226 -3.93 -12.88 6.22
C VAL A 226 -5.07 -13.46 5.40
N GLU A 227 -5.80 -14.44 5.93
CA GLU A 227 -6.97 -15.07 5.31
C GLU A 227 -8.19 -14.15 5.47
N ALA A 228 -8.22 -13.05 4.71
CA ALA A 228 -9.26 -12.04 4.82
C ALA A 228 -10.59 -12.46 4.18
N GLY A 229 -11.69 -11.84 4.63
CA GLY A 229 -13.00 -11.95 3.99
C GLY A 229 -13.07 -11.16 2.67
N PRO A 230 -14.11 -11.41 1.83
CA PRO A 230 -14.15 -10.97 0.43
C PRO A 230 -14.01 -9.45 0.24
N ALA A 231 -14.59 -8.64 1.12
CA ALA A 231 -14.48 -7.18 1.04
C ALA A 231 -13.03 -6.70 1.20
N LEU A 232 -12.30 -7.20 2.21
CA LEU A 232 -10.90 -6.81 2.44
C LEU A 232 -9.96 -7.48 1.42
N SER A 233 -10.26 -8.71 1.00
CA SER A 233 -9.56 -9.38 -0.10
C SER A 233 -9.63 -8.57 -1.40
N LEU A 234 -10.80 -8.01 -1.74
CA LEU A 234 -10.93 -7.13 -2.90
C LEU A 234 -10.21 -5.81 -2.68
N MET A 235 -10.41 -5.14 -1.54
CA MET A 235 -9.74 -3.87 -1.22
C MET A 235 -8.22 -3.94 -1.36
N TYR A 236 -7.64 -5.06 -0.97
CA TYR A 236 -6.20 -5.31 -1.03
C TYR A 236 -5.74 -6.05 -2.27
N LEU A 237 -6.64 -6.34 -3.22
CA LEU A 237 -6.37 -7.18 -4.39
C LEU A 237 -5.59 -8.45 -3.99
N ASN A 238 -6.12 -9.18 -3.01
CA ASN A 238 -5.52 -10.40 -2.45
C ASN A 238 -4.07 -10.29 -1.96
N ASN A 239 -3.46 -9.09 -1.91
CA ASN A 239 -2.08 -8.90 -1.43
C ASN A 239 -1.94 -9.20 0.07
N ASN A 240 -3.07 -9.30 0.78
CA ASN A 240 -3.14 -9.87 2.13
C ASN A 240 -2.61 -11.32 2.19
N LEU A 241 -2.57 -12.06 1.08
CA LEU A 241 -1.85 -13.33 0.93
C LEU A 241 -0.36 -13.07 0.65
N HIS A 242 0.28 -12.27 1.50
CA HIS A 242 1.52 -11.57 1.16
C HIS A 242 2.71 -12.50 0.91
N ALA A 243 2.84 -13.60 1.64
CA ALA A 243 3.85 -14.62 1.36
C ALA A 243 3.69 -15.27 -0.03
N VAL A 244 2.45 -15.42 -0.51
CA VAL A 244 2.16 -15.94 -1.86
C VAL A 244 2.53 -14.92 -2.91
N HIS A 245 2.24 -13.64 -2.63
CA HIS A 245 2.64 -12.50 -3.46
C HIS A 245 4.16 -12.44 -3.63
N HIS A 246 4.95 -12.39 -2.55
CA HIS A 246 6.42 -12.40 -2.64
C HIS A 246 6.95 -13.59 -3.43
N ALA A 247 6.42 -14.80 -3.19
CA ALA A 247 6.84 -15.99 -3.91
C ALA A 247 6.54 -15.95 -5.42
N LYS A 248 5.52 -15.19 -5.84
CA LYS A 248 5.04 -15.07 -7.23
C LYS A 248 4.57 -13.65 -7.56
N ALA A 249 5.46 -12.66 -7.43
CA ALA A 249 5.10 -11.25 -7.52
C ALA A 249 4.51 -10.80 -8.87
N SER A 250 4.74 -11.56 -9.96
CA SER A 250 4.15 -11.31 -11.28
C SER A 250 2.85 -12.06 -11.55
N LEU A 251 2.31 -12.78 -10.54
CA LEU A 251 1.04 -13.47 -10.64
C LEU A 251 -0.09 -12.50 -10.33
N ALA A 252 -0.96 -12.28 -11.30
CA ALA A 252 -2.08 -11.36 -11.15
C ALA A 252 -2.92 -11.65 -9.90
N TRP A 253 -3.36 -10.59 -9.23
CA TRP A 253 -4.00 -10.65 -7.91
C TRP A 253 -5.14 -11.66 -7.78
N TYR A 254 -5.97 -11.81 -8.82
CA TYR A 254 -7.14 -12.69 -8.82
C TYR A 254 -6.77 -14.19 -8.90
N ARG A 255 -5.50 -14.52 -9.18
CA ARG A 255 -4.96 -15.88 -9.21
C ARG A 255 -4.28 -16.29 -7.90
N LEU A 256 -3.86 -15.33 -7.06
CA LEU A 256 -3.23 -15.61 -5.76
C LEU A 256 -4.07 -16.55 -4.88
N PRO A 257 -5.40 -16.38 -4.74
CA PRO A 257 -6.19 -17.26 -3.88
C PRO A 257 -6.22 -18.73 -4.36
N ALA A 258 -6.21 -18.95 -5.68
CA ALA A 258 -6.21 -20.30 -6.23
C ALA A 258 -4.89 -21.02 -5.92
N LEU A 259 -3.76 -20.34 -6.17
CA LEU A 259 -2.43 -20.85 -5.83
C LEU A 259 -2.29 -21.10 -4.33
N TYR A 260 -2.79 -20.19 -3.50
CA TYR A 260 -2.75 -20.36 -2.05
C TYR A 260 -3.53 -21.60 -1.61
N ARG A 261 -4.76 -21.81 -2.12
CA ARG A 261 -5.55 -23.00 -1.76
C ARG A 261 -4.89 -24.30 -2.19
N GLU A 262 -4.30 -24.33 -3.37
CA GLU A 262 -3.59 -25.51 -3.90
C GLU A 262 -2.36 -25.88 -3.04
N ARG A 263 -1.60 -24.87 -2.60
CA ARG A 263 -0.30 -25.07 -1.92
C ARG A 263 -0.27 -24.56 -0.49
N ARG A 264 -1.43 -24.50 0.18
CA ARG A 264 -1.58 -23.86 1.51
C ARG A 264 -0.59 -24.42 2.53
N ALA A 265 -0.50 -25.75 2.61
CA ALA A 265 0.38 -26.42 3.56
C ALA A 265 1.85 -26.06 3.35
N GLU A 266 2.28 -25.94 2.08
CA GLU A 266 3.65 -25.57 1.74
C GLU A 266 3.96 -24.13 2.13
N PHE A 267 3.07 -23.19 1.82
CA PHE A 267 3.25 -21.79 2.22
C PHE A 267 3.32 -21.63 3.74
N LEU A 268 2.47 -22.34 4.49
CA LEU A 268 2.47 -22.29 5.95
C LEU A 268 3.72 -22.95 6.55
N ALA A 269 4.21 -24.04 5.97
CA ALA A 269 5.48 -24.63 6.38
C ALA A 269 6.66 -23.69 6.09
N GLY A 270 6.63 -23.01 4.94
CA GLY A 270 7.67 -22.07 4.51
C GLY A 270 7.74 -20.79 5.34
N ASN A 271 6.60 -20.32 5.86
CA ASN A 271 6.53 -19.10 6.67
C ASN A 271 6.43 -19.33 8.18
N ALA A 272 6.68 -20.56 8.64
CA ALA A 272 6.56 -20.98 10.04
C ALA A 272 5.20 -20.65 10.66
N GLY A 273 4.13 -20.87 9.90
CA GLY A 273 2.76 -20.64 10.33
C GLY A 273 2.44 -19.17 10.60
N TYR A 274 3.14 -18.23 9.97
CA TYR A 274 2.87 -16.80 10.14
C TYR A 274 1.58 -16.39 9.41
N VAL A 275 0.44 -16.77 9.97
CA VAL A 275 -0.89 -16.61 9.40
C VAL A 275 -1.87 -15.97 10.38
N PHE A 276 -2.77 -15.14 9.86
CA PHE A 276 -3.90 -14.57 10.58
C PHE A 276 -5.21 -14.92 9.86
N PRO A 277 -6.30 -15.27 10.57
CA PRO A 277 -7.60 -15.60 10.00
C PRO A 277 -8.39 -14.34 9.55
N GLY A 278 -7.80 -13.15 9.64
CA GLY A 278 -8.41 -11.89 9.25
C GLY A 278 -7.85 -10.69 9.99
N TYR A 279 -8.16 -9.49 9.48
CA TYR A 279 -7.66 -8.23 10.05
C TYR A 279 -8.25 -7.93 11.44
N TRP A 280 -9.42 -8.46 11.81
CA TRP A 280 -9.96 -8.26 13.15
C TRP A 280 -9.08 -8.85 14.26
N GLN A 281 -8.46 -10.02 14.01
CA GLN A 281 -7.55 -10.60 15.00
C GLN A 281 -6.28 -9.75 15.15
N ILE A 282 -5.78 -9.19 14.05
CA ILE A 282 -4.66 -8.26 14.04
C ILE A 282 -5.01 -7.01 14.86
N VAL A 283 -6.15 -6.38 14.59
CA VAL A 283 -6.65 -5.21 15.34
C VAL A 283 -6.81 -5.53 16.82
N ALA A 284 -7.52 -6.60 17.17
CA ALA A 284 -7.74 -6.99 18.56
C ALA A 284 -6.44 -7.24 19.33
N ARG A 285 -5.44 -7.85 18.68
CA ARG A 285 -4.16 -8.19 19.33
C ARG A 285 -3.24 -6.99 19.50
N TYR A 286 -3.26 -6.06 18.55
CA TYR A 286 -2.25 -5.00 18.46
C TYR A 286 -2.80 -3.57 18.48
N LEU A 287 -4.08 -3.39 18.87
CA LEU A 287 -4.72 -2.07 18.93
C LEU A 287 -3.88 -1.07 19.73
N LEU A 288 -3.45 -1.48 20.93
CA LEU A 288 -2.71 -0.66 21.88
C LEU A 288 -1.35 -1.26 22.27
N VAL A 289 -1.01 -2.43 21.74
CA VAL A 289 0.25 -3.13 22.02
C VAL A 289 1.04 -3.23 20.73
N PRO A 290 2.32 -2.81 20.71
CA PRO A 290 3.13 -2.94 19.52
C PRO A 290 3.31 -4.40 19.11
N LYS A 291 3.25 -4.67 17.80
CA LYS A 291 3.46 -6.00 17.25
C LYS A 291 4.83 -6.57 17.60
N GLU A 292 5.86 -5.76 17.39
CA GLU A 292 7.27 -6.10 17.62
C GLU A 292 8.05 -4.87 18.12
N PRO A 293 9.23 -5.06 18.74
CA PRO A 293 10.15 -3.98 19.00
C PRO A 293 10.53 -3.23 17.71
N THR A 294 10.63 -1.90 17.79
CA THR A 294 11.14 -1.09 16.68
C THR A 294 12.63 -1.33 16.36
N PRO A 295 13.55 -1.48 17.33
CA PRO A 295 14.94 -1.76 17.01
C PRO A 295 15.13 -3.22 16.56
N HIS A 296 15.80 -3.42 15.43
CA HIS A 296 16.23 -4.73 14.93
C HIS A 296 17.65 -4.68 14.37
#